data_AF-A0AAD9GVB8-F1
#
_entry.id   AF-A0AAD9GVB8-F1
#
_cell.length_a   1.000
_cell.length_b   1.000
_cell.length_c   1.000
_cell.angle_alpha   90.00
_cell.angle_beta   90.00
_cell.angle_gamma   90.00
#
_symmetry.space_group_name_H-M   'P 1'
#
loop_
_entity.id
_entity.type
_entity.pdbx_description
1 polymer ?
#
loop_
_entity_poly.entity_id
_entity_poly.type
_entity_poly.pdbx_seq_one_letter_code
_entity_poly.pdbx_strand_id
1 'polypeptide(L)'
;MLDWLKVGSEYDRRSCFSSLPAVNHAGNNPRPIIIDTNLRCPTDIKLFTLSTCEKPILLCARGLQDPEILRRKQILEKLGARVIECETTLGEDACAHVDLRDAFRVLKENSIDSVMVEGGSAILTSCLREATQRPLINLVVVTIAPAFIGGLRAVGGLLSPSTSVEPTARIFPRLTQPRYHVLEEDLVILGHLEH
;
A
#
# COMPACT_ATOMS: atom_id res chain seq x y z
N MET A 1 -9.65 -12.14 -7.36
CA MET A 1 -10.08 -10.74 -7.14
C MET A 1 -8.89 -10.05 -6.53
N LEU A 2 -8.39 -8.96 -7.12
CA LEU A 2 -7.32 -8.16 -6.47
C LEU A 2 -7.99 -7.28 -5.41
N ASP A 3 -7.36 -7.10 -4.25
CA ASP A 3 -7.75 -6.09 -3.25
C ASP A 3 -6.68 -4.99 -3.18
N TRP A 4 -7.00 -3.78 -2.72
CA TRP A 4 -6.09 -2.62 -2.83
C TRP A 4 -5.58 -2.25 -1.45
N LEU A 5 -4.28 -2.34 -1.22
CA LEU A 5 -3.64 -1.94 0.02
C LEU A 5 -3.08 -0.53 -0.09
N LYS A 6 -3.60 0.39 0.73
CA LYS A 6 -3.13 1.77 0.87
C LYS A 6 -2.70 2.04 2.31
N VAL A 7 -1.78 2.98 2.54
CA VAL A 7 -1.31 3.33 3.91
C VAL A 7 -1.71 4.74 4.29
N GLY A 8 -2.22 4.87 5.52
CA GLY A 8 -3.06 5.96 6.05
C GLY A 8 -2.39 7.30 6.34
N SER A 9 -1.54 7.82 5.44
CA SER A 9 -1.22 9.26 5.41
C SER A 9 -1.84 9.99 4.21
N GLU A 10 -2.27 9.26 3.20
CA GLU A 10 -2.88 9.81 1.97
C GLU A 10 -4.27 9.21 1.77
N TYR A 11 -5.22 9.66 2.61
CA TYR A 11 -6.64 9.46 2.36
C TYR A 11 -7.01 10.29 1.14
N ASP A 12 -6.91 9.68 -0.05
CA ASP A 12 -7.25 10.39 -1.26
C ASP A 12 -8.73 10.81 -1.23
N ARG A 13 -8.96 12.12 -1.13
CA ARG A 13 -10.30 12.71 -1.21
C ARG A 13 -10.83 12.68 -2.65
N ARG A 14 -10.01 12.34 -3.65
CA ARG A 14 -10.30 12.57 -5.06
C ARG A 14 -11.00 11.42 -5.78
N SER A 15 -10.89 10.14 -5.41
CA SER A 15 -11.73 9.13 -6.09
C SER A 15 -12.13 7.91 -5.25
N CYS A 16 -13.36 7.44 -5.46
CA CYS A 16 -13.68 6.02 -5.35
C CYS A 16 -13.26 5.43 -6.68
N PHE A 17 -12.13 4.73 -6.70
CA PHE A 17 -11.44 4.09 -7.82
C PHE A 17 -12.31 3.82 -9.07
N SER A 18 -12.54 4.87 -9.84
CA SER A 18 -13.24 4.85 -11.13
C SER A 18 -12.89 6.13 -11.88
N SER A 19 -11.65 6.20 -12.36
CA SER A 19 -11.30 7.14 -13.41
C SER A 19 -10.28 6.50 -14.36
N LEU A 20 -10.66 5.34 -14.89
CA LEU A 20 -10.30 5.00 -16.27
C LEU A 20 -11.59 5.16 -17.08
N PRO A 21 -11.57 5.85 -18.24
CA PRO A 21 -12.73 5.93 -19.11
C PRO A 21 -13.20 4.51 -19.43
N ALA A 22 -14.52 4.32 -19.37
CA ALA A 22 -15.23 3.05 -19.40
C ALA A 22 -14.65 2.02 -20.38
N VAL A 23 -13.79 1.13 -19.87
CA VAL A 23 -13.69 -0.21 -20.41
C VAL A 23 -14.58 -1.06 -19.51
N ASN A 24 -15.73 -1.50 -20.06
CA ASN A 24 -16.63 -2.47 -19.44
C ASN A 24 -15.85 -3.76 -19.09
N HIS A 25 -15.20 -3.77 -17.94
CA HIS A 25 -14.82 -5.00 -17.27
C HIS A 25 -15.91 -5.27 -16.25
N ALA A 26 -16.67 -6.33 -16.50
CA ALA A 26 -17.65 -6.89 -15.56
C ALA A 26 -16.91 -7.52 -14.36
N GLY A 27 -16.22 -6.70 -13.58
CA GLY A 27 -15.50 -7.08 -12.37
C GLY A 27 -15.97 -6.23 -11.21
N ASN A 28 -16.13 -6.84 -10.04
CA ASN A 28 -16.37 -6.09 -8.83
C ASN A 28 -15.21 -5.12 -8.58
N ASN A 29 -15.55 -3.94 -8.08
CA ASN A 29 -14.53 -3.06 -7.54
C ASN A 29 -13.78 -3.81 -6.44
N PRO A 30 -12.46 -3.73 -6.47
CA PRO A 30 -11.61 -4.45 -5.53
C PRO A 30 -11.71 -3.83 -4.13
N ARG A 31 -11.62 -4.64 -3.08
CA ARG A 31 -11.86 -4.15 -1.73
C ARG A 31 -10.71 -3.25 -1.27
N PRO A 32 -10.99 -2.05 -0.74
CA PRO A 32 -9.96 -1.21 -0.16
C PRO A 32 -9.46 -1.80 1.17
N ILE A 33 -8.15 -1.77 1.39
CA ILE A 33 -7.45 -2.15 2.61
C ILE A 33 -6.58 -0.95 3.00
N ILE A 34 -6.67 -0.51 4.24
CA ILE A 34 -5.91 0.64 4.75
C ILE A 34 -5.06 0.20 5.93
N ILE A 35 -3.76 0.44 5.88
CA ILE A 35 -2.89 0.36 7.06
C ILE A 35 -2.99 1.67 7.82
N ASP A 36 -3.53 1.60 9.03
CA ASP A 36 -3.66 2.73 9.94
C ASP A 36 -3.46 2.26 11.37
N THR A 37 -2.20 2.29 11.81
CA THR A 37 -1.75 1.77 13.10
C THR A 37 -2.62 2.24 14.27
N ASN A 38 -3.08 3.49 14.24
CA ASN A 38 -3.79 4.15 15.35
C ASN A 38 -5.24 4.53 15.00
N LEU A 39 -5.82 3.97 13.94
CA LEU A 39 -7.21 4.20 13.51
C LEU A 39 -7.57 5.70 13.32
N ARG A 40 -6.65 6.51 12.81
CA ARG A 40 -6.82 7.94 12.50
C ARG A 40 -7.65 8.22 11.25
N CYS A 41 -8.08 7.19 10.52
CA CYS A 41 -8.86 7.28 9.30
C CYS A 41 -10.07 8.22 9.48
N PRO A 42 -10.19 9.30 8.68
CA PRO A 42 -11.35 10.17 8.75
C PRO A 42 -12.61 9.40 8.35
N THR A 43 -13.72 9.69 9.02
CA THR A 43 -15.01 8.99 8.83
C THR A 43 -15.81 9.51 7.64
N ASP A 44 -15.41 10.65 7.08
CA ASP A 44 -16.07 11.38 5.99
C ASP A 44 -15.45 11.11 4.62
N ILE A 45 -14.46 10.23 4.53
CA ILE A 45 -13.83 9.88 3.25
C ILE A 45 -14.80 9.12 2.33
N LYS A 46 -14.55 9.21 1.03
CA LYS A 46 -15.34 8.57 -0.03
C LYS A 46 -15.55 7.06 0.17
N LEU A 47 -14.57 6.37 0.77
CA LEU A 47 -14.65 4.93 1.07
C LEU A 47 -15.77 4.58 2.06
N PHE A 48 -16.15 5.52 2.95
CA PHE A 48 -17.28 5.34 3.84
C PHE A 48 -18.58 5.90 3.27
N THR A 49 -18.52 7.01 2.53
CA THR A 49 -19.70 7.76 2.12
C THR A 49 -20.31 7.31 0.79
N LEU A 50 -19.53 6.75 -0.13
CA LEU A 50 -20.05 6.25 -1.41
C LEU A 50 -20.59 4.82 -1.27
N SER A 51 -21.80 4.61 -1.78
CA SER A 51 -22.49 3.30 -1.75
C SER A 51 -21.95 2.32 -2.78
N THR A 52 -21.32 2.81 -3.84
CA THR A 52 -20.69 2.01 -4.91
C THR A 52 -19.35 1.41 -4.50
N CYS A 53 -18.78 1.86 -3.38
CA CYS A 53 -17.52 1.36 -2.85
C CYS A 53 -17.78 0.32 -1.76
N GLU A 54 -17.11 -0.81 -1.88
CA GLU A 54 -17.04 -1.77 -0.79
C GLU A 54 -16.33 -1.13 0.41
N LYS A 55 -16.83 -1.43 1.62
CA LYS A 55 -16.30 -0.82 2.84
C LYS A 55 -14.88 -1.31 3.12
N PRO A 56 -14.00 -0.43 3.62
CA PRO A 56 -12.59 -0.75 3.72
C PRO A 56 -12.32 -1.76 4.84
N ILE A 57 -11.26 -2.54 4.67
CA ILE A 57 -10.59 -3.25 5.76
C ILE A 57 -9.54 -2.32 6.35
N LEU A 58 -9.52 -2.13 7.66
CA LEU A 58 -8.51 -1.35 8.36
C LEU A 58 -7.57 -2.28 9.12
N LEU A 59 -6.28 -2.19 8.84
CA LEU A 59 -5.24 -2.91 9.58
C LEU A 59 -4.65 -1.95 10.63
N CYS A 60 -4.79 -2.28 11.92
CA CYS A 60 -4.31 -1.46 13.03
C CYS A 60 -3.42 -2.25 13.98
N ALA A 61 -2.76 -1.57 14.91
CA ALA A 61 -1.97 -2.22 15.94
C ALA A 61 -2.84 -3.13 16.82
N ARG A 62 -2.30 -4.29 17.19
CA ARG A 62 -2.90 -5.20 18.17
C ARG A 62 -2.78 -4.61 19.58
N GLY A 63 -3.81 -4.88 20.39
CA GLY A 63 -3.75 -4.58 21.82
C GLY A 63 -3.82 -3.09 22.17
N LEU A 64 -4.36 -2.25 21.28
CA LEU A 64 -4.63 -0.84 21.55
C LEU A 64 -5.53 -0.69 22.80
N GLN A 65 -5.04 0.03 23.82
CA GLN A 65 -5.78 0.25 25.08
C GLN A 65 -6.27 1.69 25.26
N ASP A 66 -5.89 2.60 24.37
CA ASP A 66 -6.32 3.99 24.45
C ASP A 66 -7.85 4.09 24.27
N PRO A 67 -8.61 4.65 25.24
CA PRO A 67 -10.06 4.77 25.16
C PRO A 67 -10.56 5.51 23.92
N GLU A 68 -9.83 6.51 23.43
CA GLU A 68 -10.20 7.25 22.22
C GLU A 68 -10.02 6.38 20.97
N ILE A 69 -8.93 5.61 20.90
CA ILE A 69 -8.70 4.68 19.78
C ILE A 69 -9.77 3.58 19.76
N LEU A 70 -10.14 3.05 20.93
CA LEU A 70 -11.23 2.07 21.07
C LEU A 70 -12.58 2.66 20.65
N ARG A 71 -12.87 3.91 21.03
CA ARG A 71 -14.06 4.63 20.56
C ARG A 71 -14.05 4.78 19.04
N ARG A 72 -12.92 5.17 18.46
CA ARG A 72 -12.76 5.30 17.00
C ARG A 72 -12.94 3.98 16.28
N LYS A 73 -12.41 2.87 16.79
CA LYS A 73 -12.64 1.51 16.27
C LYS A 73 -14.14 1.23 16.13
N GLN A 74 -14.90 1.46 17.20
CA GLN A 74 -16.35 1.24 17.20
C GLN A 74 -17.08 2.13 16.16
N ILE A 75 -16.65 3.38 15.99
CA ILE A 75 -17.24 4.29 15.01
C ILE A 75 -16.97 3.78 13.58
N LEU A 76 -15.73 3.38 13.29
CA LEU A 76 -15.35 2.86 11.97
C LEU A 76 -16.08 1.55 11.64
N GLU A 77 -16.20 0.65 12.61
CA GLU A 77 -16.98 -0.60 12.46
C GLU A 77 -18.48 -0.32 12.23
N LYS A 78 -19.06 0.67 12.92
CA LYS A 78 -20.45 1.11 12.66
C LYS A 78 -20.66 1.69 11.27
N LEU A 79 -19.62 2.26 10.65
CA LEU A 79 -19.64 2.72 9.26
C LEU A 79 -19.42 1.58 8.25
N GLY A 80 -19.28 0.34 8.75
CA GLY A 80 -19.13 -0.86 7.96
C GLY A 80 -17.69 -1.23 7.64
N ALA A 81 -16.69 -0.51 8.15
CA ALA A 81 -15.30 -0.99 8.04
C ALA A 81 -15.13 -2.28 8.82
N ARG A 82 -14.27 -3.14 8.29
CA ARG A 82 -13.78 -4.30 9.03
C ARG A 82 -12.42 -3.95 9.62
N VAL A 83 -12.29 -3.93 10.94
CA VAL A 83 -11.01 -3.67 11.60
C VAL A 83 -10.33 -4.99 11.93
N ILE A 84 -9.06 -5.13 11.54
CA ILE A 84 -8.24 -6.31 11.81
C ILE A 84 -6.95 -5.86 12.50
N GLU A 85 -6.61 -6.55 13.58
CA GLU A 85 -5.46 -6.23 14.41
C GLU A 85 -4.22 -7.01 13.95
N CYS A 86 -3.13 -6.28 13.78
CA CYS A 86 -1.84 -6.79 13.37
C CYS A 86 -0.77 -6.54 14.44
N GLU A 87 0.22 -7.43 14.50
CA GLU A 87 1.46 -7.20 15.21
C GLU A 87 2.16 -5.94 14.68
N THR A 88 2.96 -5.32 15.55
CA THR A 88 3.67 -4.09 15.21
C THR A 88 5.18 -4.28 15.28
N THR A 89 5.90 -3.51 14.46
CA THR A 89 7.35 -3.36 14.50
C THR A 89 7.71 -1.88 14.72
N LEU A 90 8.90 -1.61 15.25
CA LEU A 90 9.40 -0.23 15.37
C LEU A 90 9.91 0.27 14.02
N GLY A 91 9.42 1.42 13.60
CA GLY A 91 9.90 2.15 12.44
C GLY A 91 11.18 2.93 12.74
N GLU A 92 11.77 3.50 11.68
CA GLU A 92 12.95 4.39 11.77
C GLU A 92 12.65 5.69 12.54
N ASP A 93 11.37 6.08 12.61
CA ASP A 93 10.85 7.21 13.40
C ASP A 93 10.63 6.84 14.89
N ALA A 94 11.09 5.67 15.31
CA ALA A 94 10.90 5.10 16.65
C ALA A 94 9.41 4.96 17.05
N CYS A 95 8.49 5.01 16.09
CA CYS A 95 7.08 4.77 16.31
C CYS A 95 6.73 3.31 16.00
N ALA A 96 5.70 2.77 16.65
CA ALA A 96 5.14 1.49 16.26
C ALA A 96 4.41 1.63 14.93
N HIS A 97 4.66 0.71 14.00
CA HIS A 97 3.95 0.56 12.74
C HIS A 97 3.48 -0.87 12.60
N VAL A 98 2.39 -1.07 11.86
CA VAL A 98 1.94 -2.43 11.48
C VAL A 98 3.08 -3.16 10.77
N ASP A 99 3.44 -4.37 11.25
CA ASP A 99 4.42 -5.22 10.58
C ASP A 99 3.80 -5.73 9.27
N LEU A 100 4.42 -5.43 8.13
CA LEU A 100 3.90 -5.82 6.82
C LEU A 100 3.81 -7.33 6.63
N ARG A 101 4.74 -8.10 7.22
CA ARG A 101 4.69 -9.57 7.15
C ARG A 101 3.47 -10.09 7.87
N ASP A 102 3.17 -9.53 9.04
CA ASP A 102 1.96 -9.87 9.75
C ASP A 102 0.71 -9.41 9.00
N ALA A 103 0.71 -8.20 8.45
CA ALA A 103 -0.38 -7.69 7.64
C ALA A 103 -0.72 -8.65 6.48
N PHE A 104 0.26 -9.07 5.68
CA PHE A 104 0.01 -10.01 4.58
C PHE A 104 -0.43 -11.40 5.06
N ARG A 105 0.13 -11.89 6.17
CA ARG A 105 -0.32 -13.15 6.80
C ARG A 105 -1.80 -13.06 7.19
N VAL A 106 -2.17 -12.03 7.93
CA VAL A 106 -3.53 -11.82 8.44
C VAL A 106 -4.49 -11.61 7.28
N LEU A 107 -4.11 -10.90 6.22
CA LEU A 107 -4.93 -10.77 5.00
C LEU A 107 -5.17 -12.14 4.36
N LYS A 108 -4.13 -12.96 4.21
CA LYS A 108 -4.24 -14.32 3.66
C LYS A 108 -5.18 -15.22 4.49
N GLU A 109 -5.05 -15.19 5.82
CA GLU A 109 -5.94 -15.90 6.76
C GLU A 109 -7.41 -15.45 6.60
N ASN A 110 -7.61 -14.22 6.13
CA ASN A 110 -8.92 -13.63 5.87
C ASN A 110 -9.37 -13.75 4.41
N SER A 111 -8.82 -14.74 3.68
CA SER A 111 -9.17 -15.09 2.29
C SER A 111 -8.88 -13.98 1.27
N ILE A 112 -7.90 -13.12 1.57
CA ILE A 112 -7.39 -12.10 0.64
C ILE A 112 -6.08 -12.64 0.05
N ASP A 113 -6.20 -13.19 -1.16
CA ASP A 113 -5.10 -13.93 -1.80
C ASP A 113 -4.15 -13.05 -2.62
N SER A 114 -4.60 -11.87 -3.02
CA SER A 114 -3.82 -10.94 -3.83
C SER A 114 -4.13 -9.50 -3.47
N VAL A 115 -3.08 -8.71 -3.25
CA VAL A 115 -3.20 -7.28 -2.99
C VAL A 115 -2.34 -6.48 -3.97
N MET A 116 -2.89 -5.37 -4.46
CA MET A 116 -2.10 -4.34 -5.11
C MET A 116 -1.75 -3.28 -4.07
N VAL A 117 -0.46 -3.01 -3.89
CA VAL A 117 0.01 -2.02 -2.93
C VAL A 117 0.23 -0.69 -3.63
N GLU A 118 -0.44 0.35 -3.13
CA GLU A 118 -0.29 1.73 -3.59
C GLU A 118 -0.08 2.68 -2.42
N GLY A 119 0.61 3.80 -2.67
CA GLY A 119 0.75 4.87 -1.69
C GLY A 119 2.09 5.58 -1.79
N GLY A 120 2.37 6.43 -0.80
CA GLY A 120 3.63 7.17 -0.71
C GLY A 120 4.87 6.29 -0.60
N SER A 121 6.04 6.94 -0.68
CA SER A 121 7.35 6.28 -0.70
C SER A 121 7.60 5.35 0.49
N ALA A 122 7.05 5.63 1.67
CA ALA A 122 7.28 4.84 2.88
C ALA A 122 6.77 3.39 2.78
N ILE A 123 5.54 3.18 2.30
CA ILE A 123 4.99 1.81 2.13
C ILE A 123 5.70 1.07 1.00
N LEU A 124 5.91 1.75 -0.15
CA LEU A 124 6.58 1.14 -1.30
C LEU A 124 8.01 0.72 -0.94
N THR A 125 8.76 1.58 -0.23
CA THR A 125 10.11 1.26 0.26
C THR A 125 10.08 0.08 1.22
N SER A 126 9.09 0.02 2.11
CA SER A 126 8.96 -1.09 3.07
C SER A 126 8.62 -2.41 2.38
N CYS A 127 7.72 -2.41 1.38
CA CYS A 127 7.44 -3.59 0.57
C CYS A 127 8.67 -4.06 -0.22
N LEU A 128 9.40 -3.14 -0.86
CA LEU A 128 10.62 -3.46 -1.61
C LEU A 128 11.71 -4.02 -0.69
N ARG A 129 11.89 -3.46 0.51
CA ARG A 129 12.84 -3.94 1.51
C ARG A 129 12.49 -5.34 2.03
N GLU A 130 11.22 -5.63 2.29
CA GLU A 130 10.80 -6.99 2.65
C GLU A 130 11.01 -7.96 1.46
N ALA A 131 10.82 -7.49 0.22
CA ALA A 131 11.00 -8.29 -0.98
C ALA A 131 12.46 -8.69 -1.25
N THR A 132 13.46 -7.98 -0.70
CA THR A 132 14.87 -8.39 -0.79
C THR A 132 15.21 -9.54 0.16
N GLN A 133 14.39 -9.76 1.19
CA GLN A 133 14.58 -10.84 2.15
C GLN A 133 13.74 -12.09 1.80
N ARG A 134 12.58 -11.90 1.15
CA ARG A 134 11.64 -12.98 0.79
C ARG A 134 10.87 -12.65 -0.50
N PRO A 135 10.48 -13.65 -1.30
CA PRO A 135 9.67 -13.43 -2.49
C PRO A 135 8.22 -13.10 -2.13
N LEU A 136 7.93 -11.83 -1.87
CA LEU A 136 6.61 -11.33 -1.50
C LEU A 136 5.90 -10.59 -2.64
N ILE A 137 6.66 -9.88 -3.48
CA ILE A 137 6.12 -9.08 -4.59
C ILE A 137 6.11 -9.93 -5.84
N ASN A 138 4.91 -10.24 -6.35
CA ASN A 138 4.78 -11.00 -7.58
C ASN A 138 4.86 -10.12 -8.83
N LEU A 139 4.28 -8.92 -8.82
CA LEU A 139 4.22 -8.04 -9.98
C LEU A 139 4.49 -6.60 -9.55
N VAL A 140 5.33 -5.91 -10.32
CA VAL A 140 5.58 -4.48 -10.18
C VAL A 140 5.05 -3.77 -11.42
N VAL A 141 4.36 -2.67 -11.22
CA VAL A 141 3.90 -1.76 -12.27
C VAL A 141 4.51 -0.39 -12.01
N VAL A 142 5.28 0.12 -12.95
CA VAL A 142 5.90 1.45 -12.89
C VAL A 142 5.32 2.30 -14.01
N THR A 143 4.72 3.44 -13.65
CA THR A 143 4.20 4.42 -14.61
C THR A 143 5.12 5.62 -14.67
N ILE A 144 5.58 5.97 -15.86
CA ILE A 144 6.43 7.13 -16.13
C ILE A 144 5.64 8.11 -16.98
N ALA A 145 5.29 9.25 -16.40
CA ALA A 145 4.68 10.37 -17.11
C ALA A 145 5.76 11.30 -17.65
N PRO A 146 5.60 11.89 -18.86
CA PRO A 146 6.57 12.80 -19.47
C PRO A 146 6.49 14.23 -18.88
N ALA A 147 6.42 14.33 -17.55
CA ALA A 147 6.26 15.59 -16.82
C ALA A 147 7.38 15.80 -15.79
N PHE A 148 7.93 17.01 -15.75
CA PHE A 148 8.88 17.41 -14.71
C PHE A 148 8.12 17.96 -13.51
N ILE A 149 7.96 17.11 -12.50
CA ILE A 149 7.41 17.50 -11.21
C ILE A 149 8.60 17.70 -10.27
N GLY A 150 8.85 18.95 -9.86
CA GLY A 150 9.96 19.25 -8.96
C GLY A 150 9.87 18.45 -7.65
N GLY A 151 10.96 17.75 -7.30
CA GLY A 151 11.22 17.16 -5.98
C GLY A 151 10.48 15.85 -5.63
N LEU A 152 11.19 14.71 -5.63
CA LEU A 152 11.18 13.70 -4.55
C LEU A 152 12.27 12.64 -4.81
N ARG A 153 13.04 12.26 -3.79
CA ARG A 153 13.93 11.08 -3.84
C ARG A 153 13.11 9.84 -3.43
N ALA A 154 12.51 9.14 -4.39
CA ALA A 154 11.65 7.99 -4.12
C ALA A 154 12.38 6.78 -3.49
N VAL A 155 13.70 6.67 -3.68
CA VAL A 155 14.50 5.48 -3.33
C VAL A 155 15.61 5.79 -2.30
N GLY A 156 15.55 6.97 -1.65
CA GLY A 156 16.60 7.42 -0.74
C GLY A 156 16.80 6.49 0.47
N GLY A 157 15.75 5.83 0.95
CA GLY A 157 15.80 4.93 2.11
C GLY A 157 16.47 3.57 1.86
N LEU A 158 16.77 3.21 0.59
CA LEU A 158 17.57 2.03 0.29
C LEU A 158 19.08 2.26 0.47
N LEU A 159 19.49 3.53 0.65
CA LEU A 159 20.88 3.93 0.86
C LEU A 159 21.08 4.23 2.35
N SER A 160 21.46 3.22 3.15
CA SER A 160 21.94 3.49 4.50
C SER A 160 23.20 4.38 4.46
N PRO A 161 23.36 5.37 5.35
CA PRO A 161 24.50 6.29 5.35
C PRO A 161 25.82 5.67 5.85
N SER A 162 25.93 4.35 6.00
CA SER A 162 27.04 3.68 6.67
C SER A 162 27.88 2.74 5.81
N THR A 163 27.80 2.81 4.47
CA THR A 163 28.68 1.99 3.63
C THR A 163 29.36 2.83 2.56
N SER A 164 30.64 3.12 2.78
CA SER A 164 31.59 3.68 1.82
C SER A 164 31.94 2.66 0.72
N VAL A 165 30.92 2.15 0.05
CA VAL A 165 31.03 1.22 -1.07
C VAL A 165 30.26 1.86 -2.20
N GLU A 166 30.92 2.10 -3.33
CA GLU A 166 30.25 2.59 -4.53
C GLU A 166 29.02 1.73 -4.81
N PRO A 167 27.85 2.34 -5.09
CA PRO A 167 26.61 1.59 -5.31
C PRO A 167 26.72 0.81 -6.61
N THR A 168 27.30 -0.39 -6.54
CA THR A 168 27.25 -1.34 -7.63
C THR A 168 25.78 -1.68 -7.89
N ALA A 169 25.40 -1.78 -9.17
CA ALA A 169 24.04 -2.00 -9.62
C ALA A 169 23.33 -3.25 -9.04
N ARG A 170 24.05 -4.08 -8.27
CA ARG A 170 23.55 -5.28 -7.58
C ARG A 170 22.81 -5.00 -6.27
N ILE A 171 22.83 -3.77 -5.76
CA ILE A 171 22.18 -3.43 -4.47
C ILE A 171 20.68 -3.10 -4.65
N PHE A 172 20.25 -2.72 -5.86
CA PHE A 172 18.88 -2.27 -6.10
C PHE A 172 17.98 -3.38 -6.65
N PRO A 173 16.74 -3.49 -6.16
CA PRO A 173 15.76 -4.42 -6.72
C PRO A 173 15.55 -4.14 -8.22
N ARG A 174 15.57 -5.19 -9.04
CA ARG A 174 15.47 -5.08 -10.50
C ARG A 174 14.30 -5.91 -11.02
N LEU A 175 13.70 -5.47 -12.14
CA LEU A 175 12.68 -6.25 -12.81
C LEU A 175 13.29 -7.29 -13.75
N THR A 176 12.75 -8.51 -13.71
CA THR A 176 13.07 -9.59 -14.66
C THR A 176 12.09 -9.58 -15.82
N GLN A 177 12.62 -9.70 -17.03
CA GLN A 177 11.86 -9.71 -18.30
C GLN A 177 10.76 -8.63 -18.38
N PRO A 178 11.09 -7.35 -18.14
CA PRO A 178 10.09 -6.28 -18.12
C PRO A 178 9.40 -6.14 -19.48
N ARG A 179 8.10 -5.88 -19.44
CA ARG A 179 7.26 -5.50 -20.58
C ARG A 179 7.01 -4.01 -20.53
N TYR A 180 6.98 -3.40 -21.71
CA TYR A 180 6.85 -1.97 -21.89
C TYR A 180 5.60 -1.69 -22.73
N HIS A 181 4.72 -0.84 -22.21
CA HIS A 181 3.48 -0.45 -22.86
C HIS A 181 3.40 1.08 -22.85
N VAL A 182 3.28 1.67 -24.04
CA VAL A 182 2.94 3.10 -24.16
C VAL A 182 1.43 3.22 -24.06
N LEU A 183 0.95 3.98 -23.09
CA LEU A 183 -0.47 4.29 -22.90
C LEU A 183 -0.64 5.80 -22.98
N GLU A 184 -1.15 6.26 -24.12
CA GLU A 184 -1.22 7.69 -24.45
C GLU A 184 0.18 8.35 -24.36
N GLU A 185 0.37 9.29 -23.44
CA GLU A 185 1.64 9.98 -23.24
C GLU A 185 2.56 9.26 -22.23
N ASP A 186 2.03 8.29 -21.48
CA ASP A 186 2.72 7.61 -20.40
C ASP A 186 3.39 6.30 -20.85
N LEU A 187 4.51 5.96 -20.22
CA LEU A 187 5.15 4.65 -20.34
C LEU A 187 4.85 3.81 -19.10
N VAL A 188 4.23 2.65 -19.29
CA VAL A 188 3.98 1.65 -18.26
C VAL A 188 4.97 0.49 -18.43
N ILE A 189 5.71 0.19 -17.35
CA ILE A 189 6.66 -0.92 -17.26
C ILE A 189 6.08 -1.94 -16.29
N LEU A 190 5.94 -3.20 -16.73
CA LEU A 190 5.46 -4.30 -15.88
C LEU A 190 6.50 -5.41 -15.82
N GLY A 191 6.71 -5.99 -14.65
CA GLY A 191 7.63 -7.13 -14.52
C GLY A 191 7.61 -7.77 -13.14
N HIS A 192 8.26 -8.91 -13.03
CA HIS A 192 8.50 -9.59 -11.76
C HIS A 192 9.77 -9.05 -11.11
N LEU A 193 9.87 -9.07 -9.79
CA LEU A 193 11.12 -8.71 -9.11
C LEU A 193 12.16 -9.84 -9.29
N GLU A 194 13.43 -9.47 -9.48
CA GLU A 194 14.56 -10.40 -9.39
C GLU A 194 14.72 -10.83 -7.92
N HIS A 195 14.79 -12.14 -7.69
CA HIS A 195 14.96 -12.76 -6.37
C HIS A 195 16.30 -13.50 -6.31
#